data_AF-A0A1F3X5B2-F1
#
_entry.id   AF-A0A1F3X5B2-F1
#
_cell.length_a   1.000
_cell.length_b   1.000
_cell.length_c   1.000
_cell.angle_alpha   90.00
_cell.angle_beta   90.00
_cell.angle_gamma   90.00
#
_symmetry.space_group_name_H-M   'P 1'
#
loop_
_entity.id
_entity.type
_entity.pdbx_description
1 polymer ?
#
loop_
_entity_poly.entity_id
_entity_poly.type
_entity_poly.pdbx_seq_one_letter_code
_entity_poly.pdbx_strand_id
1 'polypeptide(L)'
;MYWLQKNRLAGAKKVGSFWIIPSDADPDVMPVGRPKKMAAAPFRLQEEAMLALCASAPNLAAWRRAGSPQFMAGMAVMLASTSGFDRPRYLALAEKLDPSALTVETFETWLKNNPYKPSRFLPMLKKMQRSREEARHAKP
;
A
#
# COMPACT_ATOMS: atom_id res chain seq x y z
N MET A 1 -0.31 20.15 -16.29
CA MET A 1 -1.78 20.32 -16.28
C MET A 1 -2.21 20.37 -17.74
N TYR A 2 -2.78 19.28 -18.27
CA TYR A 2 -3.45 19.29 -19.57
C TYR A 2 -4.71 18.43 -19.47
N TRP A 3 -5.85 19.07 -19.70
CA TRP A 3 -7.19 18.51 -19.82
C TRP A 3 -7.76 18.95 -21.17
N LEU A 4 -8.37 18.01 -21.88
CA LEU A 4 -9.49 18.13 -22.84
C LEU A 4 -9.74 16.69 -23.35
N GLN A 5 -10.89 16.04 -23.19
CA GLN A 5 -12.29 16.44 -23.30
C GLN A 5 -12.68 17.00 -24.68
N LYS A 6 -12.43 16.21 -25.73
CA LYS A 6 -13.35 15.91 -26.83
C LYS A 6 -12.60 15.07 -27.87
N ASN A 7 -13.25 14.00 -28.32
CA ASN A 7 -12.84 13.13 -29.42
C ASN A 7 -11.61 12.26 -29.14
N ARG A 8 -11.87 10.97 -28.92
CA ARG A 8 -10.96 9.90 -29.37
C ARG A 8 -10.46 10.29 -30.76
N LEU A 9 -9.15 10.25 -31.00
CA LEU A 9 -8.53 10.49 -32.31
C LEU A 9 -9.41 9.88 -33.41
N ALA A 10 -9.91 10.71 -34.34
CA ALA A 10 -10.76 10.25 -35.41
C ALA A 10 -9.99 9.20 -36.24
N GLY A 11 -10.50 7.98 -36.33
CA GLY A 11 -9.83 6.87 -37.03
C GLY A 11 -8.95 5.97 -36.16
N ALA A 12 -8.72 6.27 -34.88
CA ALA A 12 -7.99 5.37 -34.00
C ALA A 12 -8.79 4.07 -33.77
N LYS A 13 -8.19 2.93 -34.17
CA LYS A 13 -8.80 1.61 -34.04
C LYS A 13 -8.11 0.82 -32.93
N LYS A 14 -8.92 0.11 -32.13
CA LYS A 14 -8.43 -0.80 -31.10
C LYS A 14 -8.18 -2.17 -31.71
N VAL A 15 -6.96 -2.68 -31.57
CA VAL A 15 -6.59 -4.05 -31.99
C VAL A 15 -5.97 -4.77 -30.78
N GLY A 16 -6.76 -5.67 -30.18
CA GLY A 16 -6.37 -6.36 -28.95
C GLY A 16 -6.09 -5.38 -27.79
N SER A 17 -4.83 -5.36 -27.34
CA SER A 17 -4.34 -4.51 -26.24
C SER A 17 -3.74 -3.18 -26.72
N PHE A 18 -3.67 -2.93 -28.02
CA PHE A 18 -3.01 -1.77 -28.62
C PHE A 18 -4.01 -0.86 -29.32
N TRP A 19 -3.67 0.43 -29.39
CA TRP A 19 -4.37 1.41 -30.22
C TRP A 19 -3.51 1.70 -31.44
N ILE A 20 -4.10 1.51 -32.63
CA ILE A 20 -3.48 1.90 -33.89
C ILE A 20 -3.86 3.37 -34.12
N ILE A 21 -2.83 4.22 -34.16
CA ILE A 21 -2.96 5.64 -34.44
C ILE A 21 -2.81 5.85 -35.96
N PRO A 22 -3.66 6.66 -36.61
CA PRO A 22 -3.50 7.06 -38.00
C PRO A 22 -2.13 7.73 -38.25
N SER A 23 -1.52 7.49 -39.41
CA SER A 23 -0.18 8.01 -39.73
C SER A 23 -0.11 9.54 -39.85
N ASP A 24 -1.25 10.21 -39.99
CA ASP A 24 -1.44 11.65 -40.05
C ASP A 24 -1.71 12.29 -38.67
N ALA A 25 -1.69 11.50 -37.58
CA ALA A 25 -1.79 12.04 -36.24
C ALA A 25 -0.52 12.85 -35.88
N ASP A 26 -0.73 14.01 -35.26
CA ASP A 26 0.32 14.88 -34.74
C ASP A 26 1.31 14.09 -33.86
N PRO A 27 2.63 14.11 -34.15
CA PRO A 27 3.63 13.35 -33.41
C PRO A 27 3.76 13.77 -31.94
N ASP A 28 3.31 14.97 -31.57
CA ASP A 28 3.31 15.45 -30.18
C ASP A 28 2.09 14.96 -29.38
N VAL A 29 1.10 14.35 -30.03
CA VAL A 29 -0.08 13.77 -29.36
C VAL A 29 0.24 12.35 -28.91
N MET A 30 0.76 12.24 -27.68
CA MET A 30 0.92 10.95 -27.01
C MET A 30 -0.44 10.27 -26.83
N PRO A 31 -0.59 8.97 -27.20
CA PRO A 31 -1.79 8.24 -26.85
C PRO A 31 -1.97 8.27 -25.33
N VAL A 32 -3.18 8.57 -24.87
CA VAL A 32 -3.60 8.31 -23.49
C VAL A 32 -3.54 6.80 -23.28
N GLY A 33 -2.33 6.33 -22.97
CA GLY A 33 -2.10 4.99 -22.49
C GLY A 33 -3.00 4.76 -21.29
N ARG A 34 -3.51 3.52 -21.15
CA ARG A 34 -4.08 3.06 -19.89
C ARG A 34 -3.16 3.56 -18.78
N PRO A 35 -3.64 4.26 -17.73
CA PRO A 35 -2.79 4.68 -16.62
C PRO A 35 -1.92 3.49 -16.28
N LYS A 36 -0.59 3.68 -16.29
CA LYS A 36 0.37 2.60 -16.03
C LYS A 36 -0.20 1.84 -14.87
N LYS A 37 -0.65 0.59 -15.09
CA LYS A 37 -1.09 -0.27 -13.98
C LYS A 37 0.15 -0.24 -13.12
N MET A 38 0.12 0.50 -12.01
CA MET A 38 1.26 0.60 -11.12
C MET A 38 1.54 -0.85 -10.82
N ALA A 39 2.60 -1.38 -11.43
CA ALA A 39 2.93 -2.76 -11.28
C ALA A 39 3.08 -2.88 -9.77
N ALA A 40 2.19 -3.67 -9.15
CA ALA A 40 2.31 -3.97 -7.75
C ALA A 40 3.71 -4.55 -7.63
N ALA A 41 4.64 -3.73 -7.12
CA ALA A 41 6.01 -4.16 -6.96
C ALA A 41 5.92 -5.44 -6.13
N PRO A 42 6.54 -6.55 -6.58
CA PRO A 42 6.41 -7.81 -5.88
C PRO A 42 6.83 -7.58 -4.43
N PHE A 43 5.89 -7.85 -3.54
CA PHE A 43 5.94 -7.54 -2.12
C PHE A 43 7.11 -8.31 -1.47
N ARG A 44 8.31 -7.73 -1.41
CA ARG A 44 9.51 -8.38 -0.84
C ARG A 44 9.62 -8.21 0.68
N LEU A 45 8.52 -8.42 1.39
CA LEU A 45 8.60 -8.77 2.81
C LEU A 45 7.98 -10.15 2.95
N GLN A 46 8.82 -11.12 3.30
CA GLN A 46 8.34 -12.40 3.82
C GLN A 46 7.44 -12.07 5.03
N GLU A 47 6.32 -12.80 5.19
CA GLU A 47 5.31 -12.56 6.25
C GLU A 47 5.98 -12.39 7.63
N GLU A 48 7.03 -13.16 7.91
CA GLU A 48 7.87 -13.11 9.11
C GLU A 48 8.58 -11.77 9.31
N ALA A 49 9.15 -11.19 8.26
CA ALA A 49 9.81 -9.89 8.33
C ALA A 49 8.81 -8.75 8.58
N MET A 50 7.62 -8.85 7.98
CA MET A 50 6.53 -7.90 8.26
C MET A 50 6.02 -8.04 9.70
N LEU A 51 5.86 -9.26 10.20
CA LEU A 51 5.53 -9.52 11.60
C LEU A 51 6.58 -8.92 12.53
N ALA A 52 7.87 -9.16 12.26
CA ALA A 52 9.00 -8.63 13.04
C ALA A 52 9.01 -7.11 13.11
N LEU A 53 8.73 -6.44 11.98
CA LEU A 53 8.60 -4.99 11.90
C LEU A 53 7.40 -4.50 12.72
N CYS A 54 6.24 -5.13 12.56
CA CYS A 54 5.00 -4.72 13.23
C CYS A 54 5.03 -4.97 14.75
N ALA A 55 5.80 -5.96 15.22
CA ALA A 55 5.98 -6.24 16.65
C ALA A 55 6.99 -5.31 17.32
N SER A 56 7.63 -4.44 16.56
CA SER A 56 8.56 -3.43 17.05
C SER A 56 7.84 -2.08 17.13
N ALA A 57 8.39 -1.13 17.90
CA ALA A 57 7.80 0.20 18.00
C ALA A 57 7.73 0.89 16.61
N PRO A 58 6.67 1.67 16.35
CA PRO A 58 6.49 2.34 15.07
C PRO A 58 7.67 3.30 14.78
N ASN A 59 8.32 3.11 13.63
CA ASN A 59 9.47 3.90 13.19
C ASN A 59 9.34 4.24 11.71
N LEU A 60 9.25 5.54 11.39
CA LEU A 60 9.00 6.02 10.04
C LEU A 60 10.06 5.55 9.02
N ALA A 61 11.34 5.62 9.37
CA ALA A 61 12.43 5.25 8.46
C ALA A 61 12.46 3.74 8.19
N ALA A 62 12.18 2.91 9.20
CA ALA A 62 12.06 1.46 9.01
C ALA A 62 10.85 1.11 8.13
N TRP A 63 9.72 1.76 8.36
CA TRP A 63 8.48 1.51 7.62
C TRP A 63 8.55 1.98 6.16
N ARG A 64 9.18 3.13 5.88
CA ARG A 64 9.41 3.59 4.50
C ARG A 64 10.32 2.67 3.69
N ARG A 65 11.29 2.01 4.34
CA ARG A 65 12.19 1.05 3.68
C ARG A 65 11.52 -0.31 3.43
N ALA A 66 10.53 -0.64 4.22
CA ALA A 66 9.83 -1.93 4.21
C ALA A 66 8.86 -2.08 3.04
N GLY A 67 8.22 -1.00 2.59
CA GLY A 67 7.22 -1.08 1.53
C GLY A 67 6.81 0.28 1.00
N SER A 68 5.83 0.30 0.09
CA SER A 68 5.29 1.56 -0.43
C SER A 68 4.62 2.36 0.70
N PRO A 69 4.70 3.71 0.68
CA PRO A 69 4.12 4.53 1.74
C PRO A 69 2.62 4.27 1.94
N GLN A 70 1.85 4.19 0.85
CA GLN A 70 0.42 3.86 0.88
C GLN A 70 0.14 2.52 1.56
N PHE A 71 0.90 1.48 1.20
CA PHE A 71 0.70 0.17 1.79
C PHE A 71 1.00 0.17 3.29
N MET A 72 2.13 0.77 3.66
CA MET A 72 2.57 0.84 5.05
C MET A 72 1.66 1.72 5.90
N ALA A 73 1.07 2.77 5.32
CA ALA A 73 0.05 3.57 5.99
C ALA A 73 -1.21 2.74 6.29
N GLY A 74 -1.69 1.94 5.32
CA GLY A 74 -2.79 1.00 5.55
C GLY A 74 -2.49 -0.03 6.64
N MET A 75 -1.27 -0.59 6.65
CA MET A 75 -0.82 -1.47 7.74
C MET A 75 -0.87 -0.77 9.10
N ALA A 76 -0.42 0.49 9.17
CA ALA A 76 -0.43 1.25 10.41
C ALA A 76 -1.87 1.51 10.90
N VAL A 77 -2.80 1.83 10.00
CA VAL A 77 -4.22 2.00 10.33
C VAL A 77 -4.85 0.69 10.81
N MET A 78 -4.52 -0.44 10.19
CA MET A 78 -4.96 -1.77 10.62
C MET A 78 -4.50 -2.09 12.05
N LEU A 79 -3.22 -1.82 12.37
CA LEU A 79 -2.70 -2.01 13.73
C LEU A 79 -3.33 -1.04 14.72
N ALA A 80 -3.51 0.22 14.34
CA ALA A 80 -4.18 1.23 15.17
C ALA A 80 -5.63 0.87 15.50
N SER A 81 -6.28 0.07 14.65
CA SER A 81 -7.64 -0.45 14.84
C SER A 81 -7.69 -1.70 15.73
N THR A 82 -6.54 -2.24 16.12
CA THR A 82 -6.43 -3.49 16.88
C THR A 82 -6.07 -3.19 18.34
N SER A 83 -6.75 -3.86 19.29
CA SER A 83 -6.39 -3.78 20.71
C SER A 83 -4.98 -4.31 20.98
N GLY A 84 -4.24 -3.61 21.86
CA GLY A 84 -2.85 -3.93 22.20
C GLY A 84 -1.80 -3.12 21.43
N PHE A 85 -2.22 -2.21 20.54
CA PHE A 85 -1.32 -1.26 19.85
C PHE A 85 -1.56 0.17 20.33
N ASP A 86 -0.49 0.97 20.31
CA ASP A 86 -0.56 2.41 20.61
C ASP A 86 -1.23 3.15 19.43
N ARG A 87 -2.56 3.20 19.48
CA ARG A 87 -3.39 3.79 18.42
C ARG A 87 -2.91 5.20 18.00
N PRO A 88 -2.69 6.17 18.91
CA PRO A 88 -2.18 7.49 18.52
C PRO A 88 -0.86 7.43 17.73
N ARG A 89 0.12 6.62 18.16
CA ARG A 89 1.41 6.54 17.47
C ARG A 89 1.32 5.91 16.08
N TYR A 90 0.48 4.90 15.91
CA TYR A 90 0.29 4.28 14.59
C TYR A 90 -0.50 5.17 13.63
N LEU A 91 -1.48 5.94 14.11
CA LEU A 91 -2.18 6.92 13.26
C LEU A 91 -1.24 8.05 12.82
N ALA A 92 -0.42 8.57 13.72
CA ALA A 92 0.60 9.58 13.37
C ALA A 92 1.65 9.04 12.38
N LEU A 93 1.97 7.75 12.46
CA LEU A 93 2.83 7.09 11.48
C LEU A 93 2.13 6.96 10.13
N ALA A 94 0.86 6.54 10.11
CA ALA A 94 0.07 6.44 8.89
C ALA A 94 -0.02 7.79 8.18
N GLU A 95 -0.31 8.87 8.92
CA GLU A 95 -0.36 10.24 8.41
C GLU A 95 0.96 10.66 7.74
N LYS A 96 2.11 10.34 8.35
CA LYS A 96 3.45 10.66 7.80
C LYS A 96 3.86 9.80 6.61
N LEU A 97 3.20 8.67 6.40
CA LEU A 97 3.43 7.76 5.28
C LEU A 97 2.53 8.13 4.11
N ASP A 98 1.22 8.18 4.35
CA ASP A 98 0.21 8.55 3.38
C ASP A 98 -1.07 9.00 4.11
N PRO A 99 -1.38 10.32 4.14
CA PRO A 99 -2.59 10.84 4.78
C PRO A 99 -3.89 10.28 4.19
N SER A 100 -3.89 9.87 2.92
CA SER A 100 -5.10 9.35 2.27
C SER A 100 -5.58 8.04 2.91
N ALA A 101 -4.67 7.27 3.51
CA ALA A 101 -4.97 6.02 4.19
C ALA A 101 -5.84 6.20 5.45
N LEU A 102 -5.94 7.42 6.00
CA LEU A 102 -6.81 7.74 7.14
C LEU A 102 -8.29 7.89 6.74
N THR A 103 -8.59 7.94 5.44
CA THR A 103 -9.97 7.95 4.95
C THR A 103 -10.55 6.54 4.93
N VAL A 104 -11.83 6.41 5.30
CA VAL A 104 -12.53 5.11 5.34
C VAL A 104 -12.49 4.42 3.98
N GLU A 105 -12.82 5.14 2.91
CA GLU A 105 -12.87 4.60 1.54
C GLU A 105 -11.51 4.03 1.08
N THR A 106 -10.43 4.77 1.34
CA THR A 106 -9.08 4.35 0.97
C THR A 106 -8.63 3.16 1.81
N PHE A 107 -8.94 3.16 3.11
CA PHE A 107 -8.60 2.06 3.99
C PHE A 107 -9.38 0.77 3.66
N GLU A 108 -10.67 0.86 3.35
CA GLU A 108 -11.48 -0.28 2.90
C GLU A 108 -10.95 -0.86 1.58
N THR A 109 -10.60 0.01 0.63
CA THR A 109 -9.99 -0.40 -0.63
C THR A 109 -8.64 -1.07 -0.40
N TRP A 110 -7.84 -0.55 0.53
CA TRP A 110 -6.58 -1.16 0.93
C TRP A 110 -6.80 -2.54 1.57
N LEU A 111 -7.76 -2.69 2.47
CA LEU A 111 -8.09 -3.99 3.11
C LEU A 111 -8.48 -5.06 2.09
N LYS A 112 -9.25 -4.71 1.06
CA LYS A 112 -9.64 -5.63 -0.03
C LYS A 112 -8.45 -6.13 -0.84
N ASN A 113 -7.41 -5.31 -0.98
CA ASN A 113 -6.22 -5.59 -1.78
C ASN A 113 -5.01 -6.03 -0.93
N ASN A 114 -5.16 -6.11 0.39
CA ASN A 114 -4.08 -6.43 1.31
C ASN A 114 -3.70 -7.93 1.17
N PRO A 115 -2.43 -8.26 0.86
CA PRO A 115 -1.97 -9.65 0.80
C PRO A 115 -2.00 -10.35 2.18
N TYR A 116 -1.93 -9.59 3.28
CA TYR A 116 -2.00 -10.15 4.63
C TYR A 116 -3.43 -10.17 5.14
N LYS A 117 -4.05 -11.35 5.17
CA LYS A 117 -5.38 -11.51 5.77
C LYS A 117 -5.34 -11.12 7.25
N PRO A 118 -6.07 -10.08 7.71
CA PRO A 118 -6.01 -9.63 9.10
C PRO A 118 -6.34 -10.74 10.10
N SER A 119 -7.26 -11.63 9.74
CA SER A 119 -7.68 -12.79 10.54
C SER A 119 -6.55 -13.80 10.83
N ARG A 120 -5.51 -13.84 10.00
CA ARG A 120 -4.31 -14.66 10.22
C ARG A 120 -3.15 -13.84 10.78
N PHE A 121 -2.92 -12.66 10.20
CA PHE A 121 -1.76 -11.84 10.50
C PHE A 121 -1.79 -11.31 11.95
N LEU A 122 -2.92 -10.81 12.43
CA LEU A 122 -3.03 -10.21 13.77
C LEU A 122 -2.84 -11.23 14.90
N PRO A 123 -3.42 -12.45 14.85
CA PRO A 123 -3.11 -13.48 15.84
C PRO A 123 -1.62 -13.87 15.88
N MET A 124 -0.98 -14.02 14.71
CA MET A 124 0.45 -14.33 14.63
C MET A 124 1.30 -13.22 15.25
N LEU A 125 0.95 -11.97 14.99
CA LEU A 125 1.63 -10.81 15.54
C LEU A 125 1.53 -10.74 17.06
N LYS A 126 0.32 -10.96 17.61
CA LYS A 126 0.10 -11.02 19.07
C LYS A 126 0.91 -12.14 19.73
N LYS A 127 0.96 -13.32 19.11
CA LYS A 127 1.78 -14.44 19.60
C LYS A 127 3.26 -14.03 19.67
N MET A 128 3.77 -13.36 18.65
CA MET A 128 5.18 -12.96 18.60
C MET A 128 5.52 -11.84 19.60
N GLN A 129 4.61 -10.88 19.82
CA GLN A 129 4.77 -9.85 20.87
C GLN A 129 4.87 -10.48 22.25
N ARG A 130 3.96 -11.40 22.57
CA ARG A 130 3.95 -12.14 23.83
C ARG A 130 5.26 -12.92 24.05
N SER A 131 5.72 -13.67 23.06
CA SER A 131 6.99 -14.40 23.18
C SER A 131 8.21 -13.48 23.37
N ARG A 132 8.19 -12.27 22.79
CA ARG A 132 9.25 -11.28 23.00
C ARG A 132 9.20 -10.67 24.39
N GLU A 133 8.01 -10.44 24.94
CA GLU A 133 7.82 -9.97 26.32
C GLU A 133 8.31 -11.02 27.31
N GLU A 134 7.90 -12.28 27.14
CA GLU A 134 8.36 -13.42 27.95
C GLU A 134 9.90 -13.54 27.92
N ALA A 135 10.52 -13.42 26.73
CA ALA A 135 11.98 -13.44 26.59
C ALA A 135 12.69 -12.23 27.24
N ARG A 136 12.04 -11.07 27.32
CA ARG A 136 12.59 -9.89 28.03
C ARG A 136 12.56 -10.08 29.54
N HIS A 137 11.48 -10.66 30.07
CA HIS A 137 11.34 -10.92 31.50
C HIS A 137 12.20 -12.11 31.98
N ALA A 138 12.56 -13.03 31.09
CA ALA A 138 13.43 -14.16 31.39
C ALA A 138 14.94 -13.82 31.40
N LYS A 139 15.32 -12.59 31.03
CA LYS A 139 16.73 -12.17 31.01
C LYS A 139 17.07 -11.49 32.35
N PRO A 140 17.89 -12.13 33.23
CA PRO A 140 18.24 -11.61 34.55
C PRO A 140 19.15 -10.38 34.47
#